data_AF-A0A7X7VSL3-F1
#
_entry.id   AF-A0A7X7VSL3-F1
#
_cell.length_a   1.000
_cell.length_b   1.000
_cell.length_c   1.000
_cell.angle_alpha   90.00
_cell.angle_beta   90.00
_cell.angle_gamma   90.00
#
_symmetry.space_group_name_H-M   'P 1'
#
loop_
_entity.id
_entity.type
_entity.pdbx_description
1 polymer ?
#
loop_
_entity_poly.entity_id
_entity_poly.type
_entity_poly.pdbx_seq_one_letter_code
_entity_poly.pdbx_strand_id
1 'polypeptide(L)'
;MKRLPLLLLIPLLLLFACEHGTQPEAHGEMPVRINLEPALAHGLNVTQVSVTITKGGFSHQMDLPIVGSMAEGTFTDLEMGTYAIDVAVYNDTLLIATGSGTGIVKPGETTTVHITLHFVPGGLEVTINWGLPYEESRRVLLVGNSHTYFNGGVDAHLQALVNAAHPEWRVVVDARTGGGYTLENHCNDPNTLTAIATGDWDLVVLQEQSSRPQTDPSLFYQYAAQLNTAINQAGALTGFYMTWAWRNNPEMYEPIRDAYYYIGAYLDALVLPAGVAFHNAHQDTLSFSLYASDNYHPSIYGTYLVACTMLAGIWNINPVGNSYRPPEISPAHALLLQTIAWDTVQGETHKAGQRCPLPPLAKPLEVLPSQIIPRDELAA
;
A
#
# COMPACT_ATOMS: atom_id res chain seq x y z
N MET A 1 9.30 28.20 -104.53
CA MET A 1 8.20 27.36 -105.05
C MET A 1 7.27 26.97 -103.91
N LYS A 2 5.95 27.24 -104.06
CA LYS A 2 4.76 26.68 -103.34
C LYS A 2 4.65 26.93 -101.81
N ARG A 3 3.79 27.87 -101.37
CA ARG A 3 2.35 27.76 -100.93
C ARG A 3 2.22 27.36 -99.44
N LEU A 4 1.96 28.30 -98.51
CA LEU A 4 0.64 28.77 -97.97
C LEU A 4 0.02 27.77 -96.94
N PRO A 5 -0.89 28.19 -96.03
CA PRO A 5 -0.74 28.90 -94.73
C PRO A 5 -1.38 28.10 -93.56
N LEU A 6 -1.34 28.59 -92.31
CA LEU A 6 -2.53 28.51 -91.43
C LEU A 6 -2.41 29.50 -90.27
N LEU A 7 -3.28 30.52 -90.29
CA LEU A 7 -3.65 31.31 -89.13
C LEU A 7 -4.59 30.48 -88.24
N LEU A 8 -4.37 30.49 -86.93
CA LEU A 8 -5.47 30.46 -85.97
C LEU A 8 -5.11 31.34 -84.76
N LEU A 9 -6.10 32.12 -84.34
CA LEU A 9 -6.03 33.32 -83.53
C LEU A 9 -6.68 33.04 -82.15
N ILE A 10 -6.21 33.74 -81.10
CA ILE A 10 -6.95 34.20 -79.89
C ILE A 10 -7.02 33.18 -78.71
N PRO A 11 -7.08 33.60 -77.42
CA PRO A 11 -6.82 34.89 -76.76
C PRO A 11 -5.74 34.83 -75.64
N LEU A 12 -5.09 35.96 -75.37
CA LEU A 12 -4.38 36.22 -74.11
C LEU A 12 -5.41 36.70 -73.09
N LEU A 13 -5.99 35.77 -72.30
CA LEU A 13 -6.83 36.13 -71.16
C LEU A 13 -5.94 36.54 -69.98
N LEU A 14 -6.15 37.76 -69.49
CA LEU A 14 -5.52 38.32 -68.31
C LEU A 14 -5.77 37.43 -67.08
N LEU A 15 -4.69 36.91 -66.51
CA LEU A 15 -4.68 36.29 -65.19
C LEU A 15 -4.92 37.41 -64.14
N PHE A 16 -6.18 37.67 -63.81
CA PHE A 16 -6.50 38.18 -62.47
C PHE A 16 -6.40 36.99 -61.52
N ALA A 17 -5.25 36.89 -60.87
CA ALA A 17 -5.06 36.07 -59.69
C ALA A 17 -6.01 36.60 -58.60
N CYS A 18 -7.14 35.91 -58.43
CA CYS A 18 -7.74 35.82 -57.11
C CYS A 18 -7.04 34.64 -56.42
N GLU A 19 -6.04 34.96 -55.59
CA GLU A 19 -5.62 34.08 -54.50
C GLU A 19 -6.83 33.84 -53.60
N HIS A 20 -7.55 32.75 -53.83
CA HIS A 20 -8.17 32.03 -52.73
C HIS A 20 -7.18 30.96 -52.34
N GLY A 21 -6.24 31.38 -51.49
CA GLY A 21 -5.45 30.44 -50.71
C GLY A 21 -6.42 29.63 -49.86
N THR A 22 -6.78 28.44 -50.32
CA THR A 22 -7.24 27.38 -49.43
C THR A 22 -6.03 27.04 -48.58
N GLN A 23 -5.91 27.70 -47.43
CA GLN A 23 -5.04 27.25 -46.35
C GLN A 23 -5.32 25.74 -46.18
N PRO A 24 -4.32 24.86 -46.29
CA PRO A 24 -4.53 23.45 -46.02
C PRO A 24 -5.10 23.34 -44.60
N GLU A 25 -6.19 22.58 -44.42
CA GLU A 25 -6.85 22.43 -43.13
C GLU A 25 -5.79 22.11 -42.06
N ALA A 26 -5.56 23.04 -41.12
CA ALA A 26 -4.48 22.90 -40.15
C ALA A 26 -4.76 21.81 -39.11
N HIS A 27 -5.99 21.27 -39.13
CA HIS A 27 -6.50 20.33 -38.17
C HIS A 27 -7.12 19.13 -38.88
N GLY A 28 -6.98 17.95 -38.27
CA GLY A 28 -7.58 16.71 -38.75
C GLY A 28 -8.63 16.16 -37.80
N GLU A 29 -9.31 15.13 -38.27
CA GLU A 29 -10.33 14.42 -37.51
C GLU A 29 -9.88 12.99 -37.19
N MET A 30 -10.30 12.49 -36.04
CA MET A 30 -10.09 11.11 -35.62
C MET A 30 -11.44 10.49 -35.21
N PRO A 31 -12.12 9.79 -36.14
CA PRO A 31 -13.29 8.98 -35.76
C PRO A 31 -12.85 7.78 -34.93
N VAL A 32 -13.60 7.51 -33.86
CA VAL A 32 -13.42 6.35 -32.99
C VAL A 32 -14.71 5.55 -32.98
N ARG A 33 -14.59 4.25 -33.23
CA ARG A 33 -15.72 3.30 -33.24
C ARG A 33 -15.36 2.08 -32.43
N ILE A 34 -16.21 1.75 -31.47
CA ILE A 34 -16.01 0.64 -30.55
C ILE A 34 -17.17 -0.35 -30.71
N ASN A 35 -16.84 -1.59 -31.10
CA ASN A 35 -17.81 -2.69 -31.17
C ASN A 35 -18.02 -3.29 -29.78
N LEU A 36 -19.25 -3.22 -29.28
CA LEU A 36 -19.65 -3.72 -27.97
C LEU A 36 -20.31 -5.10 -28.02
N GLU A 37 -20.50 -5.67 -29.21
CA GLU A 37 -21.11 -6.99 -29.40
C GLU A 37 -20.45 -8.09 -28.55
N PRO A 38 -19.11 -8.15 -28.39
CA PRO A 38 -18.49 -9.10 -27.47
C PRO A 38 -18.95 -8.94 -26.03
N ALA A 39 -19.06 -7.70 -25.53
CA ALA A 39 -19.49 -7.42 -24.16
C ALA A 39 -20.95 -7.82 -23.93
N LEU A 40 -21.83 -7.46 -24.89
CA LEU A 40 -23.24 -7.83 -24.86
C LEU A 40 -23.44 -9.35 -24.93
N ALA A 41 -22.64 -10.06 -25.74
CA ALA A 41 -22.67 -11.52 -25.83
C ALA A 41 -22.24 -12.21 -24.52
N HIS A 42 -21.42 -11.55 -23.69
CA HIS A 42 -21.05 -11.99 -22.35
C HIS A 42 -22.05 -11.55 -21.25
N GLY A 43 -23.20 -10.97 -21.62
CA GLY A 43 -24.23 -10.53 -20.68
C GLY A 43 -23.87 -9.28 -19.89
N LEU A 44 -22.85 -8.53 -20.32
CA LEU A 44 -22.46 -7.27 -19.71
C LEU A 44 -23.35 -6.14 -20.24
N ASN A 45 -23.88 -5.33 -19.33
CA ASN A 45 -24.59 -4.11 -19.68
C ASN A 45 -23.57 -2.98 -19.87
N VAL A 46 -23.56 -2.32 -21.02
CA VAL A 46 -22.66 -1.19 -21.28
C VAL A 46 -23.46 0.10 -21.23
N THR A 47 -23.17 0.96 -20.27
CA THR A 47 -23.88 2.24 -20.08
C THR A 47 -23.07 3.43 -20.56
N GLN A 48 -21.74 3.32 -20.63
CA GLN A 48 -20.85 4.40 -21.05
C GLN A 48 -19.57 3.86 -21.69
N VAL A 49 -19.09 4.55 -22.73
CA VAL A 49 -17.78 4.33 -23.35
C VAL A 49 -17.07 5.68 -23.37
N SER A 50 -16.03 5.82 -22.57
CA SER A 50 -15.19 7.02 -22.51
C SER A 50 -13.91 6.81 -23.30
N VAL A 51 -13.54 7.78 -24.12
CA VAL A 51 -12.30 7.78 -24.89
C VAL A 51 -11.51 9.04 -24.58
N THR A 52 -10.23 8.87 -24.25
CA THR A 52 -9.30 9.97 -24.02
C THR A 52 -8.19 9.92 -25.06
N ILE A 53 -7.91 11.06 -25.70
CA ILE A 53 -6.76 11.22 -26.60
C ILE A 53 -5.73 12.15 -25.97
N THR A 54 -4.45 11.81 -26.10
CA THR A 54 -3.34 12.62 -25.56
C THR A 54 -2.21 12.81 -26.57
N LYS A 55 -1.63 14.01 -26.58
CA LYS A 55 -0.44 14.37 -27.37
C LYS A 55 0.36 15.44 -26.63
N GLY A 56 1.50 15.07 -26.07
CA GLY A 56 2.29 15.97 -25.22
C GLY A 56 1.47 16.46 -24.03
N GLY A 57 1.28 17.78 -23.87
CA GLY A 57 0.45 18.37 -22.82
C GLY A 57 -1.04 18.49 -23.16
N PHE A 58 -1.46 18.16 -24.39
CA PHE A 58 -2.87 18.19 -24.80
C PHE A 58 -3.58 16.90 -24.39
N SER A 59 -4.79 17.02 -23.83
CA SER A 59 -5.68 15.92 -23.49
C SER A 59 -7.14 16.32 -23.76
N HIS A 60 -7.90 15.42 -24.37
CA HIS A 60 -9.34 15.61 -24.62
C HIS A 60 -10.06 14.26 -24.43
N GLN A 61 -11.07 14.25 -23.56
CA GLN A 61 -11.94 13.11 -23.30
C GLN A 61 -13.33 13.32 -23.92
N MET A 62 -13.90 12.26 -24.49
CA MET A 62 -15.26 12.24 -25.03
C MET A 62 -15.97 10.95 -24.60
N ASP A 63 -17.19 11.09 -24.08
CA ASP A 63 -18.10 9.96 -23.91
C ASP A 63 -18.83 9.70 -25.22
N LEU A 64 -18.59 8.53 -25.81
CA LEU A 64 -19.16 8.16 -27.09
C LEU A 64 -20.63 7.77 -26.93
N PRO A 65 -21.55 8.38 -27.71
CA PRO A 65 -22.93 7.91 -27.80
C PRO A 65 -23.00 6.42 -28.17
N ILE A 66 -23.81 5.67 -27.43
CA ILE A 66 -24.06 4.24 -27.66
C ILE A 66 -25.37 4.09 -28.44
N VAL A 67 -25.30 3.46 -29.62
CA VAL A 67 -26.46 3.13 -30.45
C VAL A 67 -26.41 1.65 -30.79
N GLY A 68 -27.32 0.86 -30.22
CA GLY A 68 -27.32 -0.59 -30.39
C GLY A 68 -26.06 -1.23 -29.78
N SER A 69 -25.27 -1.93 -30.60
CA SER A 69 -24.01 -2.57 -30.18
C SER A 69 -22.75 -1.76 -30.52
N MET A 70 -22.90 -0.48 -30.86
CA MET A 70 -21.79 0.39 -31.27
C MET A 70 -21.74 1.65 -30.42
N ALA A 71 -20.54 2.04 -30.01
CA ALA A 71 -20.26 3.37 -29.49
C ALA A 71 -19.36 4.11 -30.49
N GLU A 72 -19.75 5.31 -30.91
CA GLU A 72 -19.00 6.07 -31.92
C GLU A 72 -19.03 7.58 -31.72
N GLY A 73 -17.96 8.24 -32.15
CA GLY A 73 -17.81 9.69 -32.16
C GLY A 73 -16.55 10.12 -32.91
N THR A 74 -16.40 11.42 -33.15
CA THR A 74 -15.27 11.97 -33.90
C THR A 74 -14.64 13.11 -33.12
N PHE A 75 -13.34 13.00 -32.84
CA PHE A 75 -12.56 14.14 -32.36
C PHE A 75 -12.21 15.02 -33.56
N THR A 76 -12.57 16.29 -33.50
CA THR A 76 -12.28 17.30 -34.53
C THR A 76 -11.20 18.27 -34.06
N ASP A 77 -10.74 19.13 -34.97
CA ASP A 77 -9.82 20.23 -34.67
C ASP A 77 -8.46 19.79 -34.08
N LEU A 78 -7.98 18.59 -34.44
CA LEU A 78 -6.73 18.04 -33.91
C LEU A 78 -5.51 18.47 -34.74
N GLU A 79 -4.47 18.97 -34.08
CA GLU A 79 -3.19 19.23 -34.74
C GLU A 79 -2.57 17.95 -35.31
N MET A 80 -1.84 18.06 -36.43
CA MET A 80 -1.11 16.93 -36.99
C MET A 80 -0.16 16.25 -35.98
N GLY A 81 -0.17 14.92 -35.92
CA GLY A 81 0.72 14.19 -35.02
C GLY A 81 0.17 12.85 -34.54
N THR A 82 0.98 12.15 -33.75
CA THR A 82 0.57 10.89 -33.12
C THR A 82 -0.10 11.19 -31.78
N TYR A 83 -1.28 10.64 -31.59
CA TYR A 83 -2.02 10.67 -30.32
C TYR A 83 -2.03 9.28 -29.71
N ALA A 84 -1.80 9.20 -28.39
CA ALA A 84 -2.16 8.03 -27.62
C ALA A 84 -3.66 8.07 -27.33
N ILE A 85 -4.31 6.91 -27.37
CA ILE A 85 -5.75 6.76 -27.23
C ILE A 85 -6.00 5.72 -26.15
N ASP A 86 -6.75 6.10 -25.12
CA ASP A 86 -7.17 5.22 -24.05
C ASP A 86 -8.69 5.13 -24.04
N VAL A 87 -9.21 3.91 -23.90
CA VAL A 87 -10.64 3.62 -23.91
C VAL A 87 -11.03 2.94 -22.61
N ALA A 88 -12.10 3.43 -22.00
CA ALA A 88 -12.69 2.89 -20.79
C ALA A 88 -14.18 2.62 -21.01
N VAL A 89 -14.63 1.40 -20.73
CA VAL A 89 -16.03 0.97 -20.91
C VAL A 89 -16.65 0.63 -19.57
N TYR A 90 -17.85 1.14 -19.31
CA TYR A 90 -18.52 1.05 -18.01
C TYR A 90 -19.90 0.39 -18.07
N ASN A 91 -20.27 -0.26 -16.96
CA ASN A 91 -21.64 -0.61 -16.57
C ASN A 91 -22.03 0.22 -15.34
N ASP A 92 -22.93 1.17 -15.50
CA ASP A 92 -23.15 2.29 -14.59
C ASP A 92 -21.82 2.97 -14.21
N THR A 93 -21.35 2.75 -12.99
CA THR A 93 -20.06 3.29 -12.49
C THR A 93 -18.92 2.27 -12.54
N LEU A 94 -19.19 1.00 -12.86
CA LEU A 94 -18.22 -0.08 -12.85
C LEU A 94 -17.46 -0.15 -14.18
N LEU A 95 -16.14 0.00 -14.15
CA LEU A 95 -15.27 -0.22 -15.31
C LEU A 95 -15.21 -1.73 -15.65
N ILE A 96 -15.60 -2.10 -16.87
CA ILE A 96 -15.73 -3.51 -17.32
C ILE A 96 -14.76 -3.91 -18.45
N ALA A 97 -14.24 -2.94 -19.20
CA ALA A 97 -13.21 -3.20 -20.20
C ALA A 97 -12.33 -1.97 -20.41
N THR A 98 -11.07 -2.21 -20.79
CA THR A 98 -10.15 -1.16 -21.21
C THR A 98 -9.46 -1.53 -22.52
N GLY A 99 -8.97 -0.53 -23.22
CA GLY A 99 -8.11 -0.71 -24.38
C GLY A 99 -7.24 0.51 -24.58
N SER A 100 -6.10 0.33 -25.23
CA SER A 100 -5.22 1.42 -25.61
C SER A 100 -4.70 1.24 -27.03
N GLY A 101 -4.32 2.34 -27.66
CA GLY A 101 -3.79 2.35 -29.02
C GLY A 101 -3.15 3.68 -29.38
N THR A 102 -2.71 3.79 -30.62
CA THR A 102 -2.18 5.04 -31.17
C THR A 102 -2.84 5.35 -32.52
N GLY A 103 -3.12 6.63 -32.76
CA GLY A 103 -3.65 7.13 -34.01
C GLY A 103 -2.81 8.29 -34.52
N ILE A 104 -2.54 8.33 -35.82
CA ILE A 104 -1.77 9.42 -36.44
C ILE A 104 -2.76 10.33 -37.17
N VAL A 105 -2.96 11.55 -36.69
CA VAL A 105 -3.79 12.56 -37.36
C VAL A 105 -2.99 13.25 -38.46
N LYS A 106 -3.56 13.30 -39.66
CA LYS A 106 -3.07 14.10 -40.78
C LYS A 106 -4.20 14.97 -41.34
N PRO A 107 -3.90 16.22 -41.73
CA PRO A 107 -4.82 17.10 -42.44
C PRO A 107 -5.52 16.43 -43.63
N GLY A 108 -6.85 16.56 -43.72
CA GLY A 108 -7.64 16.06 -44.85
C GLY A 108 -7.72 14.53 -44.98
N GLU A 109 -7.18 13.75 -44.04
CA GLU A 109 -7.25 12.29 -44.02
C GLU A 109 -8.04 11.78 -42.82
N THR A 110 -9.01 10.90 -43.08
CA THR A 110 -9.70 10.17 -42.01
C THR A 110 -8.83 9.02 -41.50
N THR A 111 -8.43 9.08 -40.24
CA THR A 111 -7.67 8.00 -39.60
C THR A 111 -8.60 7.06 -38.87
N THR A 112 -8.61 5.78 -39.25
CA THR A 112 -9.36 4.75 -38.52
C THR A 112 -8.41 4.02 -37.58
N VAL A 113 -8.74 4.00 -36.29
CA VAL A 113 -7.98 3.29 -35.26
C VAL A 113 -8.75 2.05 -34.82
N HIS A 114 -8.10 0.89 -34.86
CA HIS A 114 -8.65 -0.36 -34.34
C HIS A 114 -8.07 -0.63 -32.95
N ILE A 115 -8.90 -0.48 -31.91
CA ILE A 115 -8.53 -0.77 -30.52
C ILE A 115 -9.20 -2.08 -30.12
N THR A 116 -8.38 -3.04 -29.65
CA THR A 116 -8.91 -4.27 -29.05
C THR A 116 -9.20 -4.00 -27.58
N LEU A 117 -10.44 -4.20 -27.17
CA LEU A 117 -10.82 -4.13 -25.77
C LEU A 117 -10.48 -5.44 -25.08
N HIS A 118 -9.80 -5.33 -23.96
CA HIS A 118 -9.62 -6.43 -23.03
C HIS A 118 -10.63 -6.26 -21.90
N PHE A 119 -11.48 -7.28 -21.70
CA PHE A 119 -12.27 -7.34 -20.47
C PHE A 119 -11.31 -7.29 -19.30
N VAL A 120 -11.62 -6.47 -18.29
CA VAL A 120 -10.84 -6.46 -17.06
C VAL A 120 -11.17 -7.78 -16.35
N PRO A 121 -10.25 -8.77 -16.28
CA PRO A 121 -10.52 -10.01 -15.59
C PRO A 121 -10.37 -9.71 -14.11
N GLY A 122 -11.49 -9.62 -13.40
CA GLY A 122 -11.53 -9.22 -12.00
C GLY A 122 -12.17 -7.85 -11.86
N GLY A 123 -13.22 -7.76 -11.04
CA GLY A 123 -13.84 -6.49 -10.71
C GLY A 123 -12.78 -5.51 -10.24
N LEU A 124 -12.86 -4.27 -10.72
CA LEU A 124 -12.19 -3.17 -10.07
C LEU A 124 -12.72 -3.10 -8.63
N GLU A 125 -11.96 -3.65 -7.69
CA GLU A 125 -12.18 -3.43 -6.27
C GLU A 125 -11.60 -2.04 -5.95
N VAL A 126 -12.46 -1.02 -5.95
CA VAL A 126 -12.14 0.25 -5.31
C VAL A 126 -12.43 0.08 -3.82
N THR A 127 -11.44 -0.35 -3.05
CA THR A 127 -11.53 -0.39 -1.60
C THR A 127 -11.26 1.01 -1.06
N ILE A 128 -12.31 1.77 -0.73
CA ILE A 128 -12.15 2.95 0.12
C ILE A 128 -12.02 2.44 1.55
N ASN A 129 -10.78 2.22 1.97
CA ASN A 129 -10.46 1.80 3.33
C ASN A 129 -10.54 3.00 4.27
N TRP A 130 -11.43 2.89 5.25
CA TRP A 130 -11.38 3.72 6.46
C TRP A 130 -10.60 2.91 7.50
N GLY A 131 -9.28 2.99 7.42
CA GLY A 131 -8.34 2.30 8.31
C GLY A 131 -6.94 2.84 8.08
N LEU A 132 -6.12 2.88 9.13
CA LEU A 132 -4.75 3.35 9.05
C LEU A 132 -3.96 2.46 8.05
N PRO A 133 -3.32 3.01 7.01
CA PRO A 133 -2.74 2.22 5.92
C PRO A 133 -1.38 1.63 6.33
N TYR A 134 -1.37 0.79 7.37
CA TYR A 134 -0.15 0.13 7.85
C TYR A 134 0.57 -0.64 6.73
N GLU A 135 -0.17 -1.21 5.79
CA GLU A 135 0.35 -1.95 4.63
C GLU A 135 1.13 -1.05 3.64
N GLU A 136 0.94 0.26 3.69
CA GLU A 136 1.71 1.22 2.89
C GLU A 136 2.98 1.71 3.60
N SER A 137 3.23 1.29 4.84
CA SER A 137 4.42 1.69 5.59
C SER A 137 5.69 1.20 4.89
N ARG A 138 6.62 2.11 4.61
CA ARG A 138 7.94 1.84 4.04
C ARG A 138 9.07 2.17 5.01
N ARG A 139 8.83 3.01 6.01
CA ARG A 139 9.78 3.33 7.08
C ARG A 139 9.17 2.93 8.42
N VAL A 140 9.73 1.88 9.02
CA VAL A 140 9.22 1.30 10.27
C VAL A 140 10.28 1.40 11.36
N LEU A 141 9.92 1.98 12.51
CA LEU A 141 10.77 2.00 13.70
C LEU A 141 10.23 1.06 14.78
N LEU A 142 11.06 0.13 15.25
CA LEU A 142 10.76 -0.71 16.41
C LEU A 142 11.35 -0.09 17.68
N VAL A 143 10.50 0.34 18.62
CA VAL A 143 10.92 0.89 19.91
C VAL A 143 10.71 -0.18 20.99
N GLY A 144 11.78 -0.62 21.65
CA GLY A 144 11.68 -1.71 22.61
C GLY A 144 12.97 -2.05 23.35
N ASN A 145 13.19 -3.33 23.60
CA ASN A 145 14.29 -3.78 24.45
C ASN A 145 14.93 -5.07 23.91
N SER A 146 15.42 -5.93 24.80
CA SER A 146 16.01 -7.21 24.45
C SER A 146 15.07 -8.15 23.70
N HIS A 147 13.76 -8.02 23.84
CA HIS A 147 12.78 -8.77 23.05
C HIS A 147 12.71 -8.30 21.58
N THR A 148 13.31 -7.15 21.28
CA THR A 148 13.48 -6.62 19.93
C THR A 148 14.89 -6.87 19.40
N TYR A 149 15.97 -6.61 20.16
CA TYR A 149 17.35 -6.70 19.60
C TYR A 149 17.98 -8.11 19.65
N PHE A 150 17.42 -9.07 20.39
CA PHE A 150 18.03 -10.41 20.51
C PHE A 150 18.17 -11.10 19.14
N ASN A 151 19.17 -11.98 19.05
CA ASN A 151 19.47 -12.79 17.86
C ASN A 151 19.80 -11.98 16.60
N GLY A 152 20.29 -10.75 16.75
CA GLY A 152 20.62 -9.86 15.63
C GLY A 152 19.50 -8.87 15.27
N GLY A 153 18.39 -8.88 16.01
CA GLY A 153 17.34 -7.88 15.90
C GLY A 153 16.15 -8.32 15.05
N VAL A 154 14.95 -8.21 15.61
CA VAL A 154 13.68 -8.41 14.88
C VAL A 154 13.60 -7.46 13.69
N ASP A 155 14.13 -6.24 13.81
CA ASP A 155 14.26 -5.26 12.73
C ASP A 155 15.04 -5.80 11.54
N ALA A 156 16.23 -6.38 11.77
CA ALA A 156 17.06 -6.94 10.70
C ALA A 156 16.40 -8.16 10.03
N HIS A 157 15.76 -9.03 10.82
CA HIS A 157 15.03 -10.18 10.28
C HIS A 157 13.78 -9.76 9.49
N LEU A 158 13.04 -8.76 9.97
CA LEU A 158 11.87 -8.20 9.29
C LEU A 158 12.28 -7.52 7.97
N GLN A 159 13.35 -6.72 8.00
CA GLN A 159 13.95 -6.10 6.82
C GLN A 159 14.31 -7.15 5.76
N ALA A 160 14.92 -8.26 6.17
CA ALA A 160 15.31 -9.32 5.24
C ALA A 160 14.10 -10.09 4.69
N LEU A 161 13.08 -10.35 5.52
CA LEU A 161 11.82 -10.97 5.08
C LEU A 161 11.09 -10.11 4.04
N VAL A 162 10.92 -8.81 4.30
CA VAL A 162 10.22 -7.92 3.37
C VAL A 162 11.01 -7.70 2.09
N ASN A 163 12.35 -7.59 2.16
CA ASN A 163 13.19 -7.50 0.96
C ASN A 163 13.16 -8.78 0.11
N ALA A 164 12.98 -9.95 0.74
CA ALA A 164 12.85 -11.21 0.02
C ALA A 164 11.49 -11.38 -0.66
N ALA A 165 10.43 -10.76 -0.10
CA ALA A 165 9.08 -10.77 -0.66
C ALA A 165 8.88 -9.68 -1.72
N HIS A 166 9.31 -8.46 -1.41
CA HIS A 166 9.08 -7.23 -2.18
C HIS A 166 10.34 -6.33 -2.19
N PRO A 167 11.42 -6.73 -2.90
CA PRO A 167 12.65 -5.94 -2.97
C PRO A 167 12.45 -4.53 -3.57
N GLU A 168 11.39 -4.35 -4.37
CA GLU A 168 11.03 -3.08 -5.02
C GLU A 168 10.44 -2.04 -4.07
N TRP A 169 9.92 -2.45 -2.91
CA TRP A 169 9.32 -1.51 -1.93
C TRP A 169 10.35 -0.68 -1.19
N ARG A 170 11.62 -1.11 -1.18
CA ARG A 170 12.74 -0.41 -0.51
C ARG A 170 12.41 -0.03 0.93
N VAL A 171 11.75 -0.93 1.64
CA VAL A 171 11.39 -0.75 3.06
C VAL A 171 12.66 -0.52 3.87
N VAL A 172 12.59 0.36 4.86
CA VAL A 172 13.60 0.59 5.89
C VAL A 172 12.99 0.23 7.24
N VAL A 173 13.59 -0.75 7.91
CA VAL A 173 13.27 -1.11 9.29
C VAL A 173 14.46 -0.78 10.17
N ASP A 174 14.22 -0.04 11.25
CA ASP A 174 15.24 0.30 12.24
C ASP A 174 14.70 0.07 13.65
N ALA A 175 15.57 0.11 14.67
CA ALA A 175 15.18 -0.12 16.05
C ALA A 175 15.85 0.86 17.03
N ARG A 176 15.08 1.28 18.04
CA ARG A 176 15.59 1.98 19.23
C ARG A 176 15.35 1.09 20.43
N THR A 177 16.44 0.51 20.94
CA THR A 177 16.35 -0.48 22.01
C THR A 177 17.27 -0.21 23.18
N GLY A 178 16.80 -0.46 24.39
CA GLY A 178 17.62 -0.52 25.61
C GLY A 178 17.33 -1.78 26.41
N GLY A 179 18.35 -2.44 26.95
CA GLY A 179 18.16 -3.67 27.74
C GLY A 179 17.21 -3.47 28.91
N GLY A 180 16.14 -4.27 28.98
CA GLY A 180 15.11 -4.15 30.02
C GLY A 180 14.26 -2.88 29.98
N TYR A 181 14.40 -2.05 28.93
CA TYR A 181 13.64 -0.81 28.82
C TYR A 181 12.14 -1.06 28.83
N THR A 182 11.47 -0.12 29.49
CA THR A 182 10.02 0.01 29.50
C THR A 182 9.61 1.19 28.62
N LEU A 183 8.32 1.32 28.30
CA LEU A 183 7.85 2.50 27.55
C LEU A 183 8.08 3.81 28.34
N GLU A 184 8.05 3.74 29.67
CA GLU A 184 8.46 4.85 30.55
C GLU A 184 9.90 5.28 30.32
N ASN A 185 10.82 4.33 30.16
CA ASN A 185 12.22 4.67 29.90
C ASN A 185 12.36 5.33 28.54
N HIS A 186 11.69 4.82 27.51
CA HIS A 186 11.68 5.43 26.17
C HIS A 186 11.06 6.82 26.16
N CYS A 187 9.98 7.03 26.91
CA CYS A 187 9.30 8.32 27.00
C CYS A 187 10.17 9.40 27.69
N ASN A 188 11.15 8.98 28.50
CA ASN A 188 12.10 9.87 29.17
C ASN A 188 13.50 9.87 28.51
N ASP A 189 13.69 9.17 27.39
CA ASP A 189 14.96 9.08 26.69
C ASP A 189 14.99 10.04 25.48
N PRO A 190 15.78 11.13 25.53
CA PRO A 190 15.88 12.09 24.43
C PRO A 190 16.29 11.44 23.10
N ASN A 191 17.05 10.36 23.15
CA ASN A 191 17.51 9.64 21.97
C ASN A 191 16.39 8.85 21.29
N THR A 192 15.41 8.37 22.06
CA THR A 192 14.20 7.72 21.52
C THR A 192 13.27 8.78 20.95
N LEU A 193 13.00 9.85 21.70
CA LEU A 193 12.12 10.94 21.25
C LEU A 193 12.64 11.63 19.97
N THR A 194 13.95 11.89 19.89
CA THR A 194 14.58 12.49 18.69
C THR A 194 14.47 11.56 17.49
N ALA A 195 14.67 10.25 17.68
CA ALA A 195 14.54 9.27 16.60
C ALA A 195 13.10 9.21 16.06
N ILE A 196 12.10 9.30 16.93
CA ILE A 196 10.67 9.39 16.52
C ILE A 196 10.42 10.70 15.77
N ALA A 197 10.85 11.84 16.32
CA ALA A 197 10.50 13.17 15.80
C ALA A 197 11.13 13.52 14.44
N THR A 198 12.29 12.94 14.14
CA THR A 198 13.13 13.31 12.98
C THR A 198 13.32 12.19 11.96
N GLY A 199 12.93 10.95 12.28
CA GLY A 199 13.21 9.80 11.45
C GLY A 199 12.26 9.58 10.26
N ASP A 200 11.25 10.43 10.09
CA ASP A 200 10.28 10.39 8.98
C ASP A 200 9.69 8.98 8.82
N TRP A 201 9.16 8.44 9.91
CA TRP A 201 8.62 7.08 9.97
C TRP A 201 7.18 7.07 9.51
N ASP A 202 6.78 6.02 8.77
CA ASP A 202 5.38 5.76 8.47
C ASP A 202 4.71 5.05 9.66
N LEU A 203 5.46 4.18 10.33
CA LEU A 203 4.99 3.38 11.46
C LEU A 203 6.04 3.30 12.56
N VAL A 204 5.63 3.57 13.80
CA VAL A 204 6.42 3.31 15.00
C VAL A 204 5.73 2.23 15.83
N VAL A 205 6.42 1.12 16.04
CA VAL A 205 5.92 -0.05 16.77
C VAL A 205 6.49 -0.05 18.18
N LEU A 206 5.63 0.06 19.18
CA LEU A 206 5.98 0.12 20.59
C LEU A 206 5.94 -1.26 21.23
N GLN A 207 7.00 -1.63 21.94
CA GLN A 207 7.12 -2.85 22.73
C GLN A 207 7.35 -2.50 24.20
N GLU A 208 6.42 -2.89 25.08
CA GLU A 208 6.56 -2.74 26.53
C GLU A 208 7.36 -3.90 27.13
N GLN A 209 8.04 -3.65 28.26
CA GLN A 209 8.76 -4.66 29.02
C GLN A 209 7.89 -5.90 29.30
N SER A 210 8.47 -7.09 29.15
CA SER A 210 7.75 -8.37 28.99
C SER A 210 6.79 -8.76 30.13
N SER A 211 6.94 -8.22 31.33
CA SER A 211 6.05 -8.47 32.48
C SER A 211 5.14 -7.31 32.84
N ARG A 212 5.50 -6.07 32.45
CA ARG A 212 4.78 -4.85 32.85
C ARG A 212 3.31 -4.80 32.42
N PRO A 213 2.89 -5.33 31.25
CA PRO A 213 1.47 -5.43 30.91
C PRO A 213 0.64 -6.25 31.93
N GLN A 214 1.27 -7.19 32.64
CA GLN A 214 0.64 -7.92 33.74
C GLN A 214 0.81 -7.22 35.09
N THR A 215 2.04 -6.80 35.43
CA THR A 215 2.33 -6.31 36.79
C THR A 215 1.80 -4.91 37.03
N ASP A 216 1.91 -4.03 36.02
CA ASP A 216 1.59 -2.60 36.13
C ASP A 216 0.94 -2.07 34.82
N PRO A 217 -0.22 -2.61 34.40
CA PRO A 217 -0.87 -2.24 33.13
C PRO A 217 -1.20 -0.75 33.05
N SER A 218 -1.45 -0.07 34.17
CA SER A 218 -1.69 1.38 34.17
C SER A 218 -0.48 2.19 33.68
N LEU A 219 0.74 1.78 34.05
CA LEU A 219 1.96 2.42 33.56
C LEU A 219 2.17 2.14 32.08
N PHE A 220 1.91 0.91 31.64
CA PHE A 220 1.93 0.57 30.21
C PHE A 220 1.00 1.50 29.41
N TYR A 221 -0.26 1.64 29.83
CA TYR A 221 -1.24 2.47 29.11
C TYR A 221 -0.87 3.95 29.12
N GLN A 222 -0.41 4.46 30.27
CA GLN A 222 0.00 5.86 30.40
C GLN A 222 1.14 6.21 29.42
N TYR A 223 2.21 5.43 29.42
CA TYR A 223 3.38 5.74 28.58
C TYR A 223 3.19 5.36 27.11
N ALA A 224 2.34 4.36 26.82
CA ALA A 224 1.87 4.11 25.46
C ALA A 224 1.11 5.32 24.89
N ALA A 225 0.20 5.93 25.66
CA ALA A 225 -0.55 7.11 25.21
C ALA A 225 0.36 8.35 25.01
N GLN A 226 1.36 8.55 25.87
CA GLN A 226 2.34 9.63 25.71
C GLN A 226 3.20 9.45 24.45
N LEU A 227 3.75 8.25 24.24
CA LEU A 227 4.54 7.96 23.03
C LEU A 227 3.67 8.03 21.77
N ASN A 228 2.43 7.53 21.79
CA ASN A 228 1.48 7.68 20.67
C ASN A 228 1.23 9.14 20.31
N THR A 229 1.15 10.03 21.30
CA THR A 229 1.01 11.48 21.05
C THR A 229 2.24 12.02 20.31
N ALA A 230 3.45 11.65 20.74
CA ALA A 230 4.68 12.08 20.08
C ALA A 230 4.82 11.51 18.66
N ILE A 231 4.43 10.25 18.44
CA ILE A 231 4.42 9.57 17.14
C ILE A 231 3.46 10.28 16.18
N ASN A 232 2.22 10.53 16.61
CA ASN A 232 1.21 11.21 15.80
C ASN A 232 1.61 12.65 15.45
N GLN A 233 2.25 13.37 16.38
CA GLN A 233 2.79 14.71 16.12
C GLN A 233 3.93 14.71 15.10
N ALA A 234 4.68 13.60 15.00
CA ALA A 234 5.70 13.41 13.96
C ALA A 234 5.11 12.99 12.61
N GLY A 235 3.81 12.71 12.53
CA GLY A 235 3.11 12.28 11.30
C GLY A 235 3.11 10.76 11.07
N ALA A 236 3.58 9.98 12.03
CA ALA A 236 3.67 8.52 11.94
C ALA A 236 2.43 7.84 12.54
N LEU A 237 2.19 6.59 12.12
CA LEU A 237 1.21 5.71 12.76
C LEU A 237 1.81 4.99 13.97
N THR A 238 1.00 4.72 14.98
CA THR A 238 1.39 3.88 16.13
C THR A 238 0.96 2.42 15.90
N GLY A 239 1.84 1.50 16.24
CA GLY A 239 1.53 0.07 16.40
C GLY A 239 2.13 -0.49 17.69
N PHE A 240 1.72 -1.70 18.06
CA PHE A 240 2.19 -2.39 19.27
C PHE A 240 2.73 -3.77 18.95
N TYR A 241 3.90 -4.10 19.49
CA TYR A 241 4.46 -5.45 19.46
C TYR A 241 4.07 -6.18 20.75
N MET A 242 3.05 -7.04 20.66
CA MET A 242 2.61 -7.87 21.78
C MET A 242 3.64 -8.97 22.06
N THR A 243 4.29 -8.91 23.21
CA THR A 243 5.24 -9.94 23.68
C THR A 243 4.52 -11.18 24.23
N TRP A 244 5.29 -12.23 24.54
CA TRP A 244 4.77 -13.53 24.99
C TRP A 244 4.89 -13.74 26.51
N ALA A 245 4.17 -14.74 27.00
CA ALA A 245 4.35 -15.28 28.35
C ALA A 245 5.69 -16.03 28.48
N TRP A 246 6.37 -15.88 29.61
CA TRP A 246 7.59 -16.64 29.87
C TRP A 246 7.29 -18.14 29.94
N ARG A 247 8.22 -18.98 29.50
CA ARG A 247 8.02 -20.43 29.44
C ARG A 247 7.75 -21.03 30.83
N ASN A 248 8.40 -20.50 31.85
CA ASN A 248 8.23 -20.91 33.25
C ASN A 248 7.12 -20.14 33.98
N ASN A 249 6.39 -19.28 33.29
CA ASN A 249 5.24 -18.57 33.84
C ASN A 249 4.15 -18.39 32.75
N PRO A 250 3.49 -19.48 32.33
CA PRO A 250 2.50 -19.44 31.24
C PRO A 250 1.24 -18.63 31.59
N GLU A 251 0.95 -18.42 32.87
CA GLU A 251 -0.19 -17.61 33.36
C GLU A 251 -0.09 -16.14 32.94
N MET A 252 1.09 -15.66 32.51
CA MET A 252 1.28 -14.31 32.00
C MET A 252 0.53 -14.06 30.68
N TYR A 253 0.12 -15.11 29.97
CA TYR A 253 -0.40 -14.99 28.60
C TYR A 253 -1.67 -14.14 28.52
N GLU A 254 -2.70 -14.47 29.30
CA GLU A 254 -3.98 -13.75 29.23
C GLU A 254 -3.85 -12.28 29.65
N PRO A 255 -3.20 -11.94 30.79
CA PRO A 255 -3.00 -10.54 31.17
C PRO A 255 -2.23 -9.72 30.13
N ILE A 256 -1.17 -10.27 29.55
CA ILE A 256 -0.39 -9.58 28.51
C ILE A 256 -1.24 -9.36 27.25
N ARG A 257 -1.89 -10.42 26.76
CA ARG A 257 -2.75 -10.35 25.57
C ARG A 257 -3.83 -9.29 25.73
N ASP A 258 -4.53 -9.32 26.87
CA ASP A 258 -5.66 -8.43 27.11
C ASP A 258 -5.22 -6.97 27.27
N ALA A 259 -4.07 -6.73 27.89
CA ALA A 259 -3.51 -5.39 28.02
C ALA A 259 -3.12 -4.79 26.66
N TYR A 260 -2.46 -5.56 25.78
CA TYR A 260 -2.11 -5.10 24.44
C TYR A 260 -3.35 -4.85 23.57
N TYR A 261 -4.36 -5.72 23.61
CA TYR A 261 -5.60 -5.48 22.88
C TYR A 261 -6.38 -4.29 23.42
N TYR A 262 -6.37 -4.09 24.73
CA TYR A 262 -7.00 -2.94 25.35
C TYR A 262 -6.38 -1.64 24.83
N ILE A 263 -5.05 -1.49 24.93
CA ILE A 263 -4.40 -0.23 24.53
C ILE A 263 -4.44 0.00 23.01
N GLY A 264 -4.32 -1.08 22.22
CA GLY A 264 -4.46 -1.00 20.76
C GLY A 264 -5.84 -0.48 20.38
N ALA A 265 -6.91 -1.04 20.94
CA ALA A 265 -8.26 -0.57 20.68
C ALA A 265 -8.53 0.84 21.26
N TYR A 266 -7.94 1.19 22.40
CA TYR A 266 -8.10 2.51 23.01
C TYR A 266 -7.47 3.63 22.18
N LEU A 267 -6.33 3.36 21.55
CA LEU A 267 -5.59 4.33 20.73
C LEU A 267 -5.88 4.19 19.23
N ASP A 268 -6.79 3.30 18.84
CA ASP A 268 -7.05 2.93 17.44
C ASP A 268 -5.75 2.54 16.70
N ALA A 269 -4.95 1.69 17.32
CA ALA A 269 -3.61 1.32 16.88
C ALA A 269 -3.47 -0.19 16.61
N LEU A 270 -2.67 -0.54 15.60
CA LEU A 270 -2.32 -1.91 15.23
C LEU A 270 -1.69 -2.66 16.40
N VAL A 271 -2.05 -3.94 16.57
CA VAL A 271 -1.41 -4.86 17.51
C VAL A 271 -0.85 -6.04 16.75
N LEU A 272 0.48 -6.19 16.75
CA LEU A 272 1.22 -7.31 16.15
C LEU A 272 1.28 -8.47 17.17
N PRO A 273 0.53 -9.58 16.93
CA PRO A 273 0.17 -10.53 17.98
C PRO A 273 1.23 -11.63 18.20
N ALA A 274 2.50 -11.26 18.35
CA ALA A 274 3.57 -12.26 18.52
C ALA A 274 3.41 -13.11 19.79
N GLY A 275 2.85 -12.55 20.86
CA GLY A 275 2.47 -13.30 22.07
C GLY A 275 1.44 -14.40 21.80
N VAL A 276 0.48 -14.15 20.91
CA VAL A 276 -0.50 -15.16 20.46
C VAL A 276 0.19 -16.20 19.58
N ALA A 277 1.12 -15.81 18.71
CA ALA A 277 1.87 -16.75 17.87
C ALA A 277 2.71 -17.72 18.72
N PHE A 278 3.37 -17.23 19.77
CA PHE A 278 4.08 -18.07 20.73
C PHE A 278 3.15 -19.07 21.44
N HIS A 279 1.95 -18.62 21.81
CA HIS A 279 0.94 -19.47 22.44
C HIS A 279 0.44 -20.57 21.48
N ASN A 280 0.09 -20.19 20.24
CA ASN A 280 -0.40 -21.09 19.19
C ASN A 280 0.65 -22.11 18.73
N ALA A 281 1.94 -21.79 18.86
CA ALA A 281 3.01 -22.70 18.50
C ALA A 281 3.09 -23.96 19.38
N HIS A 282 2.38 -24.00 20.52
CA HIS A 282 2.32 -25.13 21.45
C HIS A 282 3.69 -25.78 21.69
N GLN A 283 4.57 -25.11 22.45
CA GLN A 283 6.00 -25.44 22.59
C GLN A 283 6.32 -26.94 22.76
N ASP A 284 5.51 -27.68 23.52
CA ASP A 284 5.76 -29.10 23.80
C ASP A 284 5.59 -30.01 22.57
N THR A 285 5.03 -29.48 21.48
CA THR A 285 4.86 -30.18 20.19
C THR A 285 6.02 -29.92 19.22
N LEU A 286 6.88 -28.94 19.50
CA LEU A 286 7.98 -28.56 18.63
C LEU A 286 9.23 -29.39 18.91
N SER A 287 9.98 -29.72 17.86
CA SER A 287 11.31 -30.34 17.97
C SER A 287 12.42 -29.35 18.37
N PHE A 288 12.08 -28.07 18.53
CA PHE A 288 12.96 -26.97 18.87
C PHE A 288 12.26 -26.01 19.85
N SER A 289 13.02 -25.16 20.55
CA SER A 289 12.48 -24.20 21.52
C SER A 289 12.36 -22.81 20.90
N LEU A 290 11.23 -22.11 21.10
CA LEU A 290 11.13 -20.67 20.80
C LEU A 290 11.80 -19.79 21.86
N TYR A 291 12.12 -20.38 23.03
CA TYR A 291 12.76 -19.69 24.14
C TYR A 291 14.25 -19.99 24.19
N ALA A 292 15.04 -19.01 24.59
CA ALA A 292 16.40 -19.20 25.04
C ALA A 292 16.43 -19.99 26.37
N SER A 293 17.63 -20.34 26.83
CA SER A 293 17.84 -21.13 28.06
C SER A 293 17.32 -20.45 29.33
N ASP A 294 17.12 -19.14 29.29
CA ASP A 294 16.62 -18.35 30.41
C ASP A 294 15.09 -18.35 30.57
N ASN A 295 14.37 -19.01 29.65
CA ASN A 295 12.90 -19.16 29.65
C ASN A 295 12.09 -17.89 29.38
N TYR A 296 12.72 -16.76 29.04
CA TYR A 296 12.00 -15.53 28.72
C TYR A 296 12.43 -14.90 27.40
N HIS A 297 13.73 -14.85 27.09
CA HIS A 297 14.20 -14.32 25.81
C HIS A 297 13.86 -15.27 24.65
N PRO A 298 13.73 -14.74 23.43
CA PRO A 298 13.50 -15.59 22.27
C PRO A 298 14.81 -16.32 21.90
N SER A 299 14.68 -17.57 21.47
CA SER A 299 15.70 -18.21 20.64
C SER A 299 15.65 -17.61 19.22
N ILE A 300 16.58 -17.99 18.34
CA ILE A 300 16.51 -17.59 16.92
C ILE A 300 15.18 -18.01 16.27
N TYR A 301 14.59 -19.14 16.68
CA TYR A 301 13.28 -19.58 16.21
C TYR A 301 12.15 -18.65 16.68
N GLY A 302 12.21 -18.21 17.94
CA GLY A 302 11.28 -17.23 18.49
C GLY A 302 11.38 -15.87 17.79
N THR A 303 12.59 -15.35 17.61
CA THR A 303 12.82 -14.09 16.89
C THR A 303 12.33 -14.19 15.44
N TYR A 304 12.57 -15.30 14.75
CA TYR A 304 12.07 -15.49 13.40
C TYR A 304 10.54 -15.58 13.32
N LEU A 305 9.89 -16.23 14.29
CA LEU A 305 8.43 -16.25 14.40
C LEU A 305 7.85 -14.84 14.59
N VAL A 306 8.48 -14.03 15.45
CA VAL A 306 8.09 -12.61 15.63
C VAL A 306 8.18 -11.87 14.31
N ALA A 307 9.32 -11.97 13.60
CA ALA A 307 9.51 -11.27 12.34
C ALA A 307 8.49 -11.72 11.27
N CYS A 308 8.17 -13.01 11.18
CA CYS A 308 7.11 -13.51 10.30
C CYS A 308 5.72 -12.97 10.68
N THR A 309 5.44 -12.87 11.98
CA THR A 309 4.18 -12.31 12.50
C THR A 309 4.07 -10.82 12.19
N MET A 310 5.17 -10.06 12.29
CA MET A 310 5.21 -8.66 11.91
C MET A 310 5.05 -8.47 10.39
N LEU A 311 5.68 -9.33 9.57
CA LEU A 311 5.52 -9.29 8.12
C LEU A 311 4.04 -9.45 7.72
N ALA A 312 3.39 -10.46 8.30
CA ALA A 312 1.96 -10.70 8.09
C ALA A 312 1.09 -9.60 8.69
N GLY A 313 1.43 -9.07 9.86
CA GLY A 313 0.60 -8.10 10.58
C GLY A 313 0.68 -6.66 10.04
N ILE A 314 1.84 -6.24 9.54
CA ILE A 314 2.03 -4.87 9.01
C ILE A 314 1.59 -4.79 7.56
N TRP A 315 2.00 -5.76 6.73
CA TRP A 315 1.84 -5.69 5.27
C TRP A 315 0.86 -6.72 4.70
N ASN A 316 0.22 -7.54 5.55
CA ASN A 316 -0.64 -8.64 5.11
C ASN A 316 0.04 -9.57 4.08
N ILE A 317 1.37 -9.66 4.13
CA ILE A 317 2.16 -10.55 3.29
C ILE A 317 2.19 -11.92 3.95
N ASN A 318 1.83 -12.95 3.20
CA ASN A 318 1.96 -14.32 3.67
C ASN A 318 3.44 -14.72 3.75
N PRO A 319 4.00 -15.01 4.95
CA PRO A 319 5.40 -15.39 5.11
C PRO A 319 5.68 -16.82 4.61
N VAL A 320 4.66 -17.65 4.35
CA VAL A 320 4.81 -19.05 3.93
C VAL A 320 5.52 -19.14 2.58
N GLY A 321 6.67 -19.80 2.57
CA GLY A 321 7.51 -19.93 1.38
C GLY A 321 8.47 -18.76 1.14
N ASN A 322 8.54 -17.79 2.06
CA ASN A 322 9.54 -16.73 1.98
C ASN A 322 10.96 -17.32 1.91
N SER A 323 11.75 -16.83 0.94
CA SER A 323 13.08 -17.37 0.65
C SER A 323 14.12 -17.05 1.73
N TYR A 324 13.89 -16.00 2.53
CA TYR A 324 14.73 -15.65 3.65
C TYR A 324 14.38 -16.46 4.91
N ARG A 325 15.43 -16.99 5.54
CA ARG A 325 15.41 -17.53 6.90
C ARG A 325 16.82 -17.41 7.51
N PRO A 326 16.95 -17.31 8.85
CA PRO A 326 18.24 -17.45 9.51
C PRO A 326 18.93 -18.77 9.17
N PRO A 327 20.26 -18.80 8.99
CA PRO A 327 21.00 -20.00 8.58
C PRO A 327 20.86 -21.17 9.59
N GLU A 328 20.58 -20.88 10.85
CA GLU A 328 20.37 -21.86 11.93
C GLU A 328 19.03 -22.60 11.79
N ILE A 329 18.08 -22.06 11.02
CA ILE A 329 16.72 -22.61 10.89
C ILE A 329 16.64 -23.47 9.63
N SER A 330 16.30 -24.76 9.83
CA SER A 330 16.07 -25.68 8.71
C SER A 330 14.86 -25.21 7.86
N PRO A 331 14.80 -25.53 6.56
CA PRO A 331 13.65 -25.17 5.73
C PRO A 331 12.31 -25.67 6.29
N ALA A 332 12.28 -26.87 6.88
CA ALA A 332 11.08 -27.43 7.48
C ALA A 332 10.63 -26.65 8.73
N HIS A 333 11.56 -26.26 9.60
CA HIS A 333 11.24 -25.44 10.77
C HIS A 333 10.82 -24.02 10.36
N ALA A 334 11.45 -23.44 9.33
CA ALA A 334 11.06 -22.14 8.80
C ALA A 334 9.63 -22.16 8.26
N LEU A 335 9.29 -23.17 7.44
CA LEU A 335 7.93 -23.34 6.91
C LEU A 335 6.89 -23.41 8.04
N LEU A 336 7.16 -24.22 9.08
CA LEU A 336 6.27 -24.33 10.23
C LEU A 336 6.06 -22.99 10.95
N LEU A 337 7.13 -22.22 11.19
CA LEU A 337 7.05 -20.92 11.86
C LEU A 337 6.32 -19.87 11.02
N GLN A 338 6.57 -19.87 9.70
CA GLN A 338 5.84 -19.02 8.76
C GLN A 338 4.34 -19.34 8.77
N THR A 339 3.96 -20.63 8.76
CA THR A 339 2.55 -21.04 8.85
C THR A 339 1.92 -20.60 10.16
N ILE A 340 2.58 -20.82 11.31
CA ILE A 340 2.06 -20.38 12.62
C ILE A 340 1.83 -18.86 12.63
N ALA A 341 2.78 -18.07 12.11
CA ALA A 341 2.65 -16.62 12.02
C ALA A 341 1.45 -16.19 11.17
N TRP A 342 1.33 -16.76 9.96
CA TRP A 342 0.22 -16.47 9.05
C TRP A 342 -1.13 -16.80 9.67
N ASP A 343 -1.30 -18.04 10.15
CA ASP A 343 -2.56 -18.51 10.72
C ASP A 343 -2.96 -17.70 11.97
N THR A 344 -1.98 -17.29 12.76
CA THR A 344 -2.21 -16.42 13.92
C THR A 344 -2.77 -15.07 13.50
N VAL A 345 -2.11 -14.39 12.56
CA VAL A 345 -2.55 -13.05 12.12
C VAL A 345 -3.93 -13.10 11.48
N GLN A 346 -4.16 -14.07 10.57
CA GLN A 346 -5.48 -14.23 9.94
C GLN A 346 -6.58 -14.54 10.98
N GLY A 347 -6.26 -15.36 11.99
CA GLY A 347 -7.17 -15.66 13.10
C GLY A 347 -7.55 -14.44 13.94
N GLU A 348 -6.62 -13.51 14.18
CA GLU A 348 -6.87 -12.29 14.96
C GLU A 348 -7.62 -11.23 14.14
N THR A 349 -7.33 -11.07 12.85
CA THR A 349 -8.07 -10.17 11.95
C THR A 349 -9.54 -10.56 11.86
N HIS A 350 -9.85 -11.86 11.76
CA HIS A 350 -11.23 -12.34 11.76
C HIS A 350 -11.98 -12.04 13.07
N LYS A 351 -11.30 -12.06 14.22
CA LYS A 351 -11.91 -11.71 15.53
C LYS A 351 -12.16 -10.21 15.65
N ALA A 352 -11.29 -9.36 15.11
CA ALA A 352 -11.45 -7.91 15.15
C ALA A 352 -12.71 -7.45 14.38
N GLY A 353 -13.00 -8.06 13.22
CA GLY A 353 -14.21 -7.80 12.43
C GLY A 353 -15.53 -8.20 13.10
N GLN A 354 -15.49 -8.85 14.27
CA GLN A 354 -16.66 -9.36 14.99
C GLN A 354 -16.94 -8.64 16.34
N ARG A 355 -16.15 -7.64 16.75
CA ARG A 355 -16.26 -7.03 18.09
C ARG A 355 -17.30 -5.89 18.22
N CYS A 356 -18.00 -5.91 19.36
CA CYS A 356 -18.86 -4.86 19.94
C CYS A 356 -17.99 -3.86 20.77
N PRO A 357 -18.47 -2.64 21.08
CA PRO A 357 -17.65 -1.62 21.73
C PRO A 357 -17.12 -2.05 23.10
N LEU A 358 -15.86 -1.70 23.39
CA LEU A 358 -15.22 -1.96 24.68
C LEU A 358 -15.92 -1.18 25.82
N PRO A 359 -15.95 -1.73 27.05
CA PRO A 359 -16.46 -1.00 28.21
C PRO A 359 -15.60 0.25 28.48
N PRO A 360 -16.22 1.40 28.84
CA PRO A 360 -15.49 2.63 29.11
C PRO A 360 -14.65 2.50 30.39
N LEU A 361 -13.54 3.25 30.41
CA LEU A 361 -12.64 3.40 31.55
C LEU A 361 -13.39 3.77 32.84
N ALA A 362 -12.93 3.25 33.98
CA ALA A 362 -13.38 3.72 35.30
C ALA A 362 -12.95 5.18 35.58
N LYS A 363 -11.90 5.69 34.91
CA LYS A 363 -11.46 7.10 34.90
C LYS A 363 -10.72 7.44 33.59
N PRO A 364 -10.91 8.63 32.98
CA PRO A 364 -10.08 9.09 31.87
C PRO A 364 -8.60 9.06 32.23
N LEU A 365 -7.73 8.64 31.31
CA LEU A 365 -6.28 8.77 31.46
C LEU A 365 -5.94 10.28 31.52
N GLU A 366 -5.27 10.71 32.58
CA GLU A 366 -4.73 12.07 32.67
C GLU A 366 -3.60 12.21 31.66
N VAL A 367 -3.88 12.92 30.56
CA VAL A 367 -2.84 13.44 29.67
C VAL A 367 -2.21 14.62 30.39
N LEU A 368 -1.05 14.41 31.03
CA LEU A 368 -0.27 15.50 31.59
C LEU A 368 0.24 16.40 30.45
N PRO A 369 0.26 17.73 30.63
CA PRO A 369 0.78 18.65 29.62
C PRO A 369 2.22 18.29 29.30
N SER A 370 2.43 18.02 28.02
CA SER A 370 3.68 17.54 27.45
C SER A 370 4.80 18.56 27.69
N GLN A 371 5.94 18.14 28.26
CA GLN A 371 7.19 18.89 28.15
C GLN A 371 7.76 18.65 26.75
N ILE A 372 7.20 19.32 25.73
CA ILE A 372 7.73 19.27 24.37
C ILE A 372 8.71 20.43 24.20
N ILE A 373 9.96 20.07 23.91
CA ILE A 373 10.95 20.96 23.34
C ILE A 373 10.54 21.21 21.86
N PRO A 374 10.30 22.45 21.42
CA PRO A 374 9.93 22.76 20.04
C PRO A 374 10.95 22.20 19.03
N ARG A 375 10.49 21.87 17.82
CA ARG A 375 11.35 21.40 16.70
C ARG A 375 12.56 22.31 16.44
N ASP A 376 12.41 23.60 16.72
CA ASP A 376 13.45 24.62 16.52
C ASP A 376 14.55 24.59 17.60
N GLU A 377 14.29 23.96 18.75
CA GLU A 377 15.25 23.83 19.86
C GLU A 377 16.05 22.52 19.84
N LEU A 378 15.71 21.57 18.97
CA LEU A 378 16.43 20.30 18.80
C LEU A 378 17.48 20.32 17.69
N ALA A 379 17.60 21.43 16.96
CA ALA A 379 18.54 21.63 15.86
C ALA A 379 19.79 22.47 16.23
N ALA A 380 20.01 22.75 17.52
CA ALA A 380 21.21 23.38 18.07
C ALA A 380 21.99 22.39 18.93
#